data_AF-A0A7K2CQ20-F1
#
_entry.id   AF-A0A7K2CQ20-F1
#
_cell.length_a   1.000
_cell.length_b   1.000
_cell.length_c   1.000
_cell.angle_alpha   90.00
_cell.angle_beta   90.00
_cell.angle_gamma   90.00
#
_symmetry.space_group_name_H-M   'P 1'
#
loop_
_entity.id
_entity.type
_entity.pdbx_description
1 polymer ?
#
loop_
_entity_poly.entity_id
_entity_poly.type
_entity_poly.pdbx_seq_one_letter_code
_entity_poly.pdbx_strand_id
1 'polypeptide(L)'
;MSKAAMVVAGLAVGTVAGRYLLRLVWTFGVRDSRSLRVLVPSFTAIALAVAGGFLGTTWDVLPVWVLFVALTGVTTVDLFLYRIPNGIVFPAMAVLLMLMTLISLLRDRPGTIGQAMAAAGFYAAVMSLLYVISGGSLGLGDVKLALPVGLVLGWAASGYGQSMLAVFLAFVLAAFLGATMGLTVWGMRKWGYE
;
A
#
# COMPACT_ATOMS: atom_id res chain seq x y z
N MET A 1 -11.68 -20.64 9.34
CA MET A 1 -11.65 -19.63 10.43
C MET A 1 -12.92 -18.77 10.30
N SER A 2 -13.34 -18.02 11.32
CA SER A 2 -14.45 -17.05 11.20
C SER A 2 -13.91 -15.66 10.82
N LYS A 3 -14.74 -14.78 10.24
CA LYS A 3 -14.35 -13.37 10.00
C LYS A 3 -13.87 -12.68 11.28
N ALA A 4 -14.51 -12.97 12.42
CA ALA A 4 -14.08 -12.50 13.73
C ALA A 4 -12.65 -12.98 14.08
N ALA A 5 -12.33 -14.25 13.82
CA ALA A 5 -10.97 -14.76 14.03
C ALA A 5 -9.94 -14.05 13.15
N MET A 6 -10.31 -13.66 11.91
CA MET A 6 -9.41 -12.91 11.02
C MET A 6 -9.21 -11.45 11.45
N VAL A 7 -10.24 -10.81 12.02
CA VAL A 7 -10.12 -9.49 12.64
C VAL A 7 -9.14 -9.56 13.81
N VAL A 8 -9.31 -10.54 14.72
CA VAL A 8 -8.42 -10.73 15.87
C VAL A 8 -6.99 -11.06 15.42
N ALA A 9 -6.84 -11.94 14.42
CA ALA A 9 -5.53 -12.24 13.85
C ALA A 9 -4.89 -11.00 13.22
N GLY A 10 -5.66 -10.18 12.50
CA GLY A 10 -5.17 -8.93 11.91
C GLY A 10 -4.73 -7.91 12.97
N LEU A 11 -5.46 -7.78 14.08
CA LEU A 11 -5.04 -6.95 15.21
C LEU A 11 -3.73 -7.46 15.83
N ALA A 12 -3.63 -8.76 16.10
CA ALA A 12 -2.44 -9.35 16.71
C ALA A 12 -1.23 -9.26 15.78
N VAL A 13 -1.37 -9.67 14.52
CA VAL A 13 -0.28 -9.63 13.53
C VAL A 13 0.11 -8.19 13.23
N GLY A 14 -0.84 -7.27 13.05
CA GLY A 14 -0.54 -5.89 12.73
C GLY A 14 0.11 -5.11 13.87
N THR A 15 -0.25 -5.38 15.13
CA THR A 15 0.47 -4.77 16.28
C THR A 15 1.92 -5.24 16.35
N VAL A 16 2.17 -6.54 16.15
CA VAL A 16 3.53 -7.09 16.13
C VAL A 16 4.31 -6.55 14.92
N ALA A 17 3.74 -6.64 13.72
CA ALA A 17 4.35 -6.17 12.49
C ALA A 17 4.70 -4.67 12.57
N GLY A 18 3.79 -3.82 13.05
CA GLY A 18 4.04 -2.39 13.20
C GLY A 18 5.14 -2.07 14.22
N ARG A 19 5.30 -2.86 15.29
CA ARG A 19 6.42 -2.71 16.23
C ARG A 19 7.77 -3.06 15.58
N TYR A 20 7.82 -4.10 14.75
CA TYR A 20 9.03 -4.42 13.99
C TYR A 20 9.29 -3.40 12.88
N LEU A 21 8.24 -2.91 12.23
CA LEU A 21 8.31 -1.89 11.19
C LEU A 21 8.96 -0.61 11.69
N LEU A 22 8.70 -0.20 12.93
CA LEU A 22 9.37 0.96 13.54
C LEU A 22 10.89 0.82 13.56
N ARG A 23 11.42 -0.39 13.80
CA ARG A 23 12.88 -0.62 13.76
C ARG A 23 13.44 -0.33 12.38
N LEU A 24 12.72 -0.74 11.33
CA LEU A 24 13.09 -0.45 9.95
C LEU A 24 12.94 1.04 9.63
N VAL A 25 11.83 1.67 10.04
CA VAL A 25 11.58 3.11 9.84
C VAL A 25 12.69 3.98 10.44
N TRP A 26 13.18 3.65 11.63
CA TRP A 26 14.27 4.39 12.27
C TRP A 26 15.60 4.29 11.52
N THR A 27 15.85 3.22 10.76
CA THR A 27 17.05 3.13 9.91
C THR A 27 17.08 4.18 8.79
N PHE A 28 15.93 4.75 8.43
CA PHE A 28 15.85 5.83 7.43
C PHE A 28 16.03 7.23 8.02
N GLY A 29 16.25 7.37 9.34
CA GLY A 29 16.48 8.67 9.99
C GLY A 29 15.23 9.36 10.52
N VAL A 30 14.08 8.68 10.55
CA VAL A 30 12.88 9.19 11.22
C VAL A 30 13.13 9.26 12.73
N ARG A 31 12.86 10.42 13.34
CA ARG A 31 13.08 10.62 14.77
C ARG A 31 12.12 9.76 15.59
N ASP A 32 12.68 9.03 16.55
CA ASP A 32 11.88 8.26 17.50
C ASP A 32 11.02 9.20 18.37
N SER A 33 9.74 8.87 18.47
CA SER A 33 8.77 9.62 19.26
C SER A 33 7.73 8.70 19.88
N ARG A 34 7.19 9.10 21.03
CA ARG A 34 6.13 8.35 21.72
C ARG A 34 4.91 8.14 20.83
N SER A 35 4.53 9.15 20.04
CA SER A 35 3.41 9.09 19.12
C SER A 35 3.62 8.00 18.06
N LEU A 36 4.81 7.89 17.45
CA LEU A 36 5.08 6.85 16.45
C LEU A 36 5.02 5.43 17.02
N ARG A 37 5.52 5.25 18.25
CA ARG A 37 5.46 3.95 18.95
C ARG A 37 4.04 3.45 19.19
N VAL A 38 3.05 4.35 19.17
CA VAL A 38 1.62 4.02 19.33
C VAL A 38 0.90 3.99 17.98
N LEU A 39 1.07 5.04 17.16
CA LEU A 39 0.32 5.23 15.93
C LEU A 39 0.66 4.18 14.88
N VAL A 40 1.95 3.86 14.67
CA VAL A 40 2.36 2.90 13.63
C VAL A 40 1.78 1.50 13.91
N PRO A 41 1.99 0.88 15.09
CA PRO A 41 1.39 -0.41 15.40
C PRO A 41 -0.14 -0.40 15.38
N SER A 42 -0.77 0.67 15.87
CA SER A 42 -2.23 0.77 15.91
C SER A 42 -2.82 0.86 14.50
N PHE A 43 -2.23 1.69 13.64
CA PHE A 43 -2.68 1.85 12.26
C PHE A 43 -2.48 0.57 11.46
N THR A 44 -1.32 -0.08 11.58
CA THR A 44 -1.07 -1.39 10.94
C THR A 44 -2.06 -2.45 11.45
N ALA A 45 -2.31 -2.52 12.76
CA ALA A 45 -3.28 -3.43 13.34
C ALA A 45 -4.70 -3.22 12.81
N ILE A 46 -5.17 -1.97 12.77
CA ILE A 46 -6.49 -1.62 12.26
C ILE A 46 -6.59 -1.97 10.77
N ALA A 47 -5.60 -1.60 9.95
CA ALA A 47 -5.61 -1.90 8.52
C ALA A 47 -5.69 -3.42 8.25
N LEU A 48 -4.89 -4.22 8.95
CA LEU A 48 -4.89 -5.68 8.80
C LEU A 48 -6.20 -6.30 9.31
N ALA A 49 -6.72 -5.82 10.43
CA ALA A 49 -7.99 -6.28 11.00
C ALA A 49 -9.18 -6.00 10.06
N VAL A 50 -9.24 -4.78 9.51
CA VAL A 50 -10.24 -4.38 8.52
C VAL A 50 -10.12 -5.26 7.28
N ALA A 51 -8.92 -5.41 6.72
CA ALA A 51 -8.69 -6.28 5.57
C ALA A 51 -9.13 -7.73 5.83
N GLY A 52 -8.81 -8.28 7.01
CA GLY A 52 -9.21 -9.63 7.41
C GLY A 52 -10.73 -9.78 7.60
N GLY A 53 -11.41 -8.75 8.10
CA GLY A 53 -12.87 -8.73 8.22
C GLY A 53 -13.58 -8.70 6.86
N PHE A 54 -13.04 -7.95 5.90
CA PHE A 54 -13.60 -7.83 4.55
C PHE A 54 -13.33 -9.05 3.68
N LEU A 55 -12.06 -9.48 3.57
CA LEU A 55 -11.62 -10.58 2.70
C LEU A 55 -11.93 -11.96 3.30
N GLY A 56 -12.15 -12.03 4.61
CA GLY A 56 -12.47 -13.26 5.29
C GLY A 56 -11.26 -14.20 5.37
N THR A 57 -11.53 -15.50 5.29
CA THR A 57 -10.62 -16.54 5.82
C THR A 57 -9.84 -17.26 4.72
N THR A 58 -9.71 -16.64 3.56
CA THR A 58 -8.89 -17.16 2.48
C THR A 58 -7.43 -16.72 2.67
N TRP A 59 -6.51 -17.55 2.17
CA TRP A 59 -5.09 -17.22 2.09
C TRP A 59 -4.80 -15.92 1.32
N ASP A 60 -5.77 -15.44 0.54
CA ASP A 60 -5.71 -14.24 -0.29
C ASP A 60 -5.58 -12.94 0.53
N VAL A 61 -5.87 -13.00 1.83
CA VAL A 61 -5.64 -11.88 2.76
C VAL A 61 -4.15 -11.58 2.97
N LEU A 62 -3.27 -12.57 2.80
CA LEU A 62 -1.87 -12.44 3.16
C LEU A 62 -1.10 -11.44 2.28
N PRO A 63 -1.22 -11.44 0.93
CA PRO A 63 -0.63 -10.39 0.10
C PRO A 63 -1.14 -8.99 0.48
N VAL A 64 -2.41 -8.86 0.82
CA VAL A 64 -3.02 -7.58 1.23
C VAL A 64 -2.43 -7.10 2.57
N TRP A 65 -2.21 -8.01 3.52
CA TRP A 65 -1.54 -7.68 4.78
C TRP A 65 -0.09 -7.24 4.58
N VAL A 66 0.67 -7.94 3.73
CA VAL A 66 2.04 -7.54 3.37
C VAL A 66 2.05 -6.13 2.75
N LEU A 67 1.13 -5.86 1.83
CA LEU A 67 0.99 -4.54 1.23
C LEU A 67 0.68 -3.47 2.29
N PHE A 68 -0.28 -3.68 3.19
CA PHE A 68 -0.62 -2.70 4.22
C PHE A 68 0.52 -2.44 5.23
N VAL A 69 1.29 -3.46 5.58
CA VAL A 69 2.51 -3.28 6.41
C VAL A 69 3.51 -2.40 5.65
N ALA A 70 3.78 -2.70 4.37
CA ALA A 70 4.68 -1.91 3.55
C ALA A 70 4.20 -0.46 3.39
N LEU A 71 2.91 -0.26 3.09
CA LEU A 71 2.30 1.07 2.96
C LEU A 71 2.37 1.86 4.25
N THR A 72 2.12 1.25 5.41
CA THR A 72 2.26 1.95 6.69
C THR A 72 3.70 2.45 6.89
N GLY A 73 4.68 1.64 6.52
CA GLY A 73 6.10 1.98 6.65
C GLY A 73 6.51 3.10 5.69
N VAL A 74 6.08 2.98 4.43
CA VAL A 74 6.28 4.01 3.40
C VAL A 74 5.63 5.32 3.84
N THR A 75 4.35 5.32 4.21
CA THR A 75 3.63 6.51 4.69
C THR A 75 4.33 7.13 5.90
N THR A 76 4.83 6.31 6.84
CA THR A 76 5.56 6.85 7.99
C THR A 76 6.82 7.58 7.53
N VAL A 77 7.67 6.96 6.73
CA VAL A 77 8.91 7.58 6.23
C VAL A 77 8.60 8.82 5.39
N ASP A 78 7.58 8.73 4.53
CA ASP A 78 7.17 9.80 3.64
C ASP A 78 6.67 11.04 4.38
N LEU A 79 5.89 10.86 5.46
CA LEU A 79 5.39 11.97 6.27
C LEU A 79 6.50 12.80 6.94
N PHE A 80 7.66 12.20 7.28
CA PHE A 80 8.76 12.91 7.94
C PHE A 80 9.85 13.35 6.98
N LEU A 81 10.08 12.60 5.90
CA LEU A 81 11.24 12.77 5.02
C LEU A 81 10.86 13.07 3.57
N TYR A 82 9.56 13.14 3.24
CA TYR A 82 9.04 13.37 1.88
C TYR A 82 9.71 12.46 0.85
N ARG A 83 9.79 11.17 1.18
CA ARG A 83 10.51 10.16 0.42
C ARG A 83 9.85 8.80 0.55
N ILE A 84 9.71 8.13 -0.59
CA ILE A 84 9.32 6.72 -0.66
C ILE A 84 10.58 5.83 -0.67
N PRO A 85 10.83 5.06 0.41
CA PRO A 85 12.09 4.32 0.57
C PRO A 85 12.12 3.02 -0.26
N ASN A 86 13.12 2.90 -1.14
CA ASN A 86 13.41 1.67 -1.90
C ASN A 86 13.58 0.44 -0.99
N GLY A 87 14.14 0.63 0.21
CA GLY A 87 14.36 -0.43 1.21
C GLY A 87 13.09 -0.99 1.83
N ILE A 88 11.92 -0.40 1.58
CA ILE A 88 10.61 -0.96 1.94
C ILE A 88 9.89 -1.46 0.69
N VAL A 89 9.85 -0.64 -0.37
CA VAL A 89 9.06 -0.93 -1.58
C VAL A 89 9.53 -2.19 -2.30
N PHE A 90 10.83 -2.33 -2.58
CA PHE A 90 11.32 -3.47 -3.35
C PHE A 90 11.29 -4.80 -2.58
N PRO A 91 11.69 -4.86 -1.29
CA PRO A 91 11.51 -6.08 -0.50
C PRO A 91 10.03 -6.49 -0.39
N ALA A 92 9.13 -5.53 -0.18
CA ALA A 92 7.69 -5.81 -0.16
C ALA A 92 7.22 -6.38 -1.50
N MET A 93 7.64 -5.78 -2.62
CA MET A 93 7.30 -6.27 -3.96
C MET A 93 7.80 -7.71 -4.19
N ALA A 94 9.00 -8.04 -3.75
CA ALA A 94 9.54 -9.39 -3.85
C ALA A 94 8.73 -10.41 -3.03
N VAL A 95 8.38 -10.06 -1.78
CA VAL A 95 7.54 -10.90 -0.92
C VAL A 95 6.13 -11.07 -1.51
N LEU A 96 5.55 -9.99 -2.04
CA LEU A 96 4.25 -10.02 -2.71
C LEU A 96 4.26 -10.97 -3.89
N LEU A 97 5.22 -10.82 -4.82
CA LEU A 97 5.33 -11.69 -5.99
C LEU A 97 5.49 -13.16 -5.61
N MET A 98 6.36 -13.46 -4.64
CA MET A 98 6.58 -14.83 -4.16
C MET A 98 5.30 -15.43 -3.57
N LEU A 99 4.64 -14.69 -2.68
CA LEU A 99 3.45 -15.13 -1.97
C LEU A 99 2.25 -15.28 -2.92
N MET A 100 2.03 -14.30 -3.79
CA MET A 100 0.96 -14.32 -4.79
C MET A 100 1.16 -15.48 -5.76
N THR A 101 2.39 -15.70 -6.23
CA THR A 101 2.70 -16.84 -7.12
C THR A 101 2.39 -18.16 -6.44
N LEU A 102 2.84 -18.33 -5.20
CA LEU A 102 2.56 -19.55 -4.42
C LEU A 102 1.06 -19.77 -4.24
N ILE A 103 0.31 -18.73 -3.85
CA ILE A 103 -1.15 -18.84 -3.67
C ILE A 103 -1.84 -19.13 -4.99
N SER A 104 -1.46 -18.47 -6.09
CA SER A 104 -2.01 -18.71 -7.43
C SER A 104 -1.81 -20.14 -7.89
N LEU A 105 -0.65 -20.74 -7.61
CA LEU A 105 -0.37 -22.14 -7.92
C LEU A 105 -1.21 -23.09 -7.05
N LEU A 106 -1.28 -22.84 -5.74
CA LEU A 106 -2.08 -23.65 -4.81
C LEU A 106 -3.60 -23.58 -5.08
N ARG A 107 -4.06 -22.50 -5.72
CA ARG A 107 -5.47 -22.27 -6.08
C ARG A 107 -5.82 -22.65 -7.51
N ASP A 108 -4.86 -23.19 -8.28
CA ASP A 108 -5.00 -23.50 -9.70
C ASP A 108 -5.49 -22.31 -10.55
N ARG A 109 -4.91 -21.13 -10.29
CA ARG A 109 -5.22 -19.87 -10.99
C ARG A 109 -3.95 -19.14 -11.45
N PRO A 110 -3.04 -19.78 -12.19
CA PRO A 110 -1.77 -19.17 -12.60
C PRO A 110 -1.96 -17.87 -13.41
N GLY A 111 -3.06 -17.74 -14.15
CA GLY A 111 -3.37 -16.54 -14.93
C GLY A 111 -3.52 -15.25 -14.12
N THR A 112 -3.76 -15.33 -12.82
CA THR A 112 -3.84 -14.16 -11.91
C THR A 112 -2.50 -13.42 -11.80
N ILE A 113 -1.36 -14.09 -12.03
CA ILE A 113 -0.05 -13.44 -12.05
C ILE A 113 0.12 -12.58 -13.29
N GLY A 114 -0.33 -13.04 -14.46
CA GLY A 114 -0.34 -12.22 -15.68
C GLY A 114 -1.19 -10.96 -15.51
N GLN A 115 -2.34 -11.09 -14.86
CA GLN A 115 -3.23 -9.97 -14.53
C GLN A 115 -2.58 -8.98 -13.56
N ALA A 116 -1.94 -9.48 -12.50
CA ALA A 116 -1.17 -8.68 -11.55
C ALA A 116 -0.07 -7.88 -12.23
N MET A 117 0.73 -8.53 -13.08
CA MET A 117 1.84 -7.90 -13.81
C MET A 117 1.34 -6.85 -14.79
N ALA A 118 0.26 -7.15 -15.53
CA ALA A 118 -0.33 -6.19 -16.45
C ALA A 118 -0.86 -4.95 -15.68
N ALA A 119 -1.51 -5.14 -14.54
CA ALA A 119 -2.08 -4.05 -13.74
C ALA A 119 -0.99 -3.18 -13.10
N ALA A 120 0.08 -3.80 -12.59
CA ALA A 120 1.27 -3.10 -12.12
C ALA A 120 1.94 -2.29 -13.22
N GLY A 121 2.13 -2.89 -14.40
CA GLY A 121 2.69 -2.23 -15.57
C GLY A 121 1.84 -1.06 -16.04
N PHE A 122 0.53 -1.25 -16.14
CA PHE A 122 -0.42 -0.19 -16.48
C PHE A 122 -0.37 0.96 -15.47
N TYR A 123 -0.41 0.66 -14.16
CA TYR A 123 -0.37 1.71 -13.15
C TYR A 123 0.94 2.49 -13.20
N ALA A 124 2.07 1.79 -13.29
CA ALA A 124 3.38 2.41 -13.37
C ALA A 124 3.53 3.23 -14.66
N ALA A 125 2.96 2.79 -15.78
CA ALA A 125 2.96 3.56 -17.03
C ALA A 125 2.16 4.87 -16.89
N VAL A 126 0.96 4.82 -16.29
CA VAL A 126 0.15 6.02 -16.02
C VAL A 126 0.91 6.97 -15.08
N MET A 127 1.48 6.46 -13.98
CA MET A 127 2.28 7.29 -13.06
C MET A 127 3.55 7.85 -13.71
N SER A 128 4.21 7.08 -14.59
CA SER A 128 5.38 7.57 -15.33
C SER A 128 5.01 8.68 -16.31
N LEU A 129 3.87 8.55 -16.98
CA LEU A 129 3.36 9.61 -17.86
C LEU A 129 3.06 10.88 -17.06
N LEU A 130 2.36 10.75 -15.92
CA LEU A 130 2.12 11.88 -15.02
C LEU A 130 3.42 12.47 -14.50
N TYR A 131 4.41 11.64 -14.14
CA TYR A 131 5.72 12.11 -13.70
C TYR A 131 6.36 13.04 -14.73
N VAL A 132 6.38 12.62 -15.99
CA VAL A 132 6.93 13.42 -17.09
C VAL A 132 6.13 14.72 -17.31
N ILE A 133 4.80 14.65 -17.30
CA ILE A 133 3.92 15.82 -17.52
C ILE A 133 4.01 16.81 -16.34
N SER A 134 4.18 16.31 -15.13
CA SER A 134 4.12 17.08 -13.88
C SER A 134 5.27 18.09 -13.71
N GLY A 135 6.30 18.03 -14.56
CA GLY A 135 7.44 18.95 -14.52
C GLY A 135 8.24 18.89 -13.22
N GLY A 136 8.23 17.75 -12.52
CA GLY A 136 8.94 17.56 -11.24
C GLY A 136 8.07 17.73 -9.99
N SER A 137 6.76 17.94 -10.12
CA SER A 137 5.85 17.95 -8.96
C SER A 137 5.48 16.56 -8.46
N LEU A 138 5.50 15.53 -9.32
CA LEU A 138 5.37 14.13 -8.91
C LEU A 138 6.75 13.51 -8.68
N GLY A 139 6.91 12.71 -7.64
CA GLY A 139 8.16 12.03 -7.36
C GLY A 139 8.30 10.71 -8.12
N LEU A 140 9.52 10.32 -8.50
CA LEU A 140 9.78 8.94 -8.98
C LEU A 140 9.45 7.88 -7.93
N GLY A 141 9.33 8.26 -6.65
CA GLY A 141 8.84 7.40 -5.59
C GLY A 141 7.42 6.90 -5.86
N ASP A 142 6.53 7.77 -6.33
CA ASP A 142 5.12 7.45 -6.54
C ASP A 142 4.95 6.41 -7.65
N VAL A 143 5.74 6.56 -8.72
CA VAL A 143 5.81 5.60 -9.83
C VAL A 143 6.24 4.21 -9.34
N LYS A 144 7.19 4.13 -8.41
CA LYS A 144 7.64 2.86 -7.83
C LYS A 144 6.58 2.25 -6.93
N LEU A 145 5.86 3.06 -6.16
CA LEU A 145 4.79 2.58 -5.28
C LEU A 145 3.59 2.04 -6.06
N ALA A 146 3.37 2.54 -7.28
CA ALA A 146 2.36 2.04 -8.21
C ALA A 146 2.53 0.55 -8.53
N LEU A 147 3.77 0.03 -8.53
CA LEU A 147 4.06 -1.36 -8.84
C LEU A 147 3.44 -2.34 -7.81
N PRO A 148 3.80 -2.31 -6.52
CA PRO A 148 3.22 -3.24 -5.53
C PRO A 148 1.72 -3.03 -5.34
N VAL A 149 1.21 -1.80 -5.48
CA VAL A 149 -0.25 -1.54 -5.41
C VAL A 149 -0.96 -2.16 -6.60
N GLY A 150 -0.46 -1.93 -7.82
CA GLY A 150 -1.02 -2.51 -9.04
C GLY A 150 -0.94 -4.04 -9.06
N LEU A 151 0.15 -4.63 -8.54
CA LEU A 151 0.28 -6.08 -8.40
C LEU A 151 -0.87 -6.67 -7.58
N VAL A 152 -1.11 -6.14 -6.38
CA VAL A 152 -2.15 -6.69 -5.49
C VAL A 152 -3.55 -6.45 -6.04
N LEU A 153 -3.82 -5.26 -6.59
CA LEU A 153 -5.13 -4.95 -7.18
C LEU A 153 -5.42 -5.81 -8.42
N GLY A 154 -4.44 -6.00 -9.30
CA GLY A 154 -4.60 -6.84 -10.48
C GLY A 154 -4.74 -8.32 -10.15
N TRP A 155 -4.02 -8.80 -9.13
CA TRP A 155 -4.12 -10.18 -8.68
C TRP A 155 -5.47 -10.51 -8.02
N ALA A 156 -6.05 -9.54 -7.32
CA ALA A 156 -7.35 -9.68 -6.69
C ALA A 156 -8.53 -9.63 -7.68
N ALA A 157 -8.33 -9.09 -8.88
CA ALA A 157 -9.35 -8.97 -9.90
C ALA A 157 -9.56 -10.27 -10.69
N SER A 158 -10.73 -10.42 -11.34
CA SER A 158 -11.04 -11.58 -12.19
C SER A 158 -10.94 -11.19 -13.66
N GLY A 159 -9.71 -11.17 -14.19
CA GLY A 159 -9.43 -10.88 -15.59
C GLY A 159 -8.75 -9.54 -15.83
N TYR A 160 -8.12 -9.39 -16.99
CA TYR A 160 -7.31 -8.22 -17.33
C TYR A 160 -8.11 -6.91 -17.31
N GLY A 161 -9.32 -6.89 -17.86
CA GLY A 161 -10.16 -5.68 -17.87
C GLY A 161 -10.53 -5.20 -16.47
N GLN A 162 -10.95 -6.12 -15.59
CA GLN A 162 -11.25 -5.80 -14.19
C GLN A 162 -10.00 -5.36 -13.41
N SER A 163 -8.83 -5.92 -13.75
CA SER A 163 -7.55 -5.56 -13.16
C SER A 163 -7.18 -4.11 -13.46
N MET A 164 -7.30 -3.70 -14.73
CA MET A 164 -7.06 -2.31 -15.13
C MET A 164 -8.06 -1.36 -14.47
N LEU A 165 -9.34 -1.75 -14.43
CA LEU A 165 -10.39 -0.95 -13.79
C LEU A 165 -10.13 -0.76 -12.30
N ALA A 166 -9.75 -1.82 -11.57
CA ALA A 166 -9.46 -1.75 -10.14
C ALA A 166 -8.32 -0.76 -9.84
N VAL A 167 -7.23 -0.84 -10.62
CA VAL A 167 -6.12 0.12 -10.53
C VAL A 167 -6.55 1.53 -10.88
N PHE A 168 -7.32 1.71 -11.96
CA PHE A 168 -7.81 3.01 -12.38
C PHE A 168 -8.69 3.66 -11.31
N LEU A 169 -9.62 2.90 -10.71
CA LEU A 169 -10.47 3.38 -9.63
C LEU A 169 -9.65 3.73 -8.37
N ALA A 170 -8.64 2.92 -8.03
CA ALA A 170 -7.74 3.23 -6.93
C ALA A 170 -6.95 4.53 -7.19
N PHE A 171 -6.46 4.73 -8.42
CA PHE A 171 -5.82 5.97 -8.83
C PHE A 171 -6.76 7.17 -8.73
N VAL A 172 -7.98 7.08 -9.26
CA VAL A 172 -8.97 8.16 -9.19
C VAL A 172 -9.31 8.50 -7.74
N LEU A 173 -9.51 7.50 -6.88
CA LEU A 173 -9.76 7.71 -5.46
C LEU A 173 -8.57 8.39 -4.77
N ALA A 174 -7.34 7.94 -5.03
CA ALA A 174 -6.14 8.53 -4.47
C ALA A 174 -5.95 9.98 -4.95
N ALA A 175 -6.17 10.25 -6.24
CA ALA A 175 -6.10 11.58 -6.81
C ALA A 175 -7.16 12.52 -6.21
N PHE A 176 -8.39 12.03 -6.03
CA PHE A 176 -9.46 12.78 -5.39
C PHE A 176 -9.11 13.12 -3.94
N LEU A 177 -8.71 12.13 -3.13
CA LEU A 177 -8.31 12.34 -1.74
C LEU A 177 -7.12 13.30 -1.65
N GLY A 178 -6.09 13.11 -2.46
CA GLY A 178 -4.93 14.00 -2.51
C GLY A 178 -5.30 15.44 -2.89
N ALA A 179 -6.16 15.63 -3.88
CA ALA A 179 -6.65 16.95 -4.28
C ALA A 179 -7.46 17.62 -3.16
N THR A 180 -8.36 16.89 -2.50
CA THR A 180 -9.14 17.45 -1.37
C THR A 180 -8.22 17.87 -0.22
N MET A 181 -7.26 17.03 0.17
CA MET A 181 -6.29 17.38 1.21
C MET A 181 -5.44 18.58 0.80
N GLY A 182 -4.92 18.61 -0.43
CA GLY A 182 -4.15 19.74 -0.96
C GLY A 182 -4.94 21.05 -0.95
N LEU A 183 -6.20 21.03 -1.37
CA LEU A 183 -7.10 22.19 -1.34
C LEU A 183 -7.40 22.65 0.08
N THR A 184 -7.61 21.73 1.02
CA THR A 184 -7.83 22.10 2.43
C THR A 184 -6.62 22.78 3.05
N VAL A 185 -5.41 22.25 2.80
CA VAL A 185 -4.15 22.84 3.31
C VAL A 185 -3.89 24.19 2.65
N TRP A 186 -4.10 24.30 1.33
CA TRP A 186 -4.00 25.57 0.61
C TRP A 186 -4.98 26.61 1.17
N GLY A 187 -6.22 26.18 1.46
CA GLY A 187 -7.23 26.98 2.13
C GLY A 187 -6.75 27.46 3.50
N MET A 188 -6.34 26.58 4.41
CA MET A 188 -5.88 26.97 5.75
C MET A 188 -4.74 28.01 5.70
N ARG A 189 -3.76 27.81 4.80
CA ARG A 189 -2.64 28.75 4.61
C ARG A 189 -3.10 30.11 4.09
N LYS A 190 -4.03 30.14 3.14
CA LYS A 190 -4.57 31.40 2.60
C LYS A 190 -5.29 32.23 3.67
N TRP A 191 -5.84 31.60 4.70
CA TRP A 191 -6.61 32.25 5.77
C TRP A 191 -5.80 32.51 7.05
N GLY A 192 -4.47 32.34 7.02
CA GLY A 192 -3.58 32.74 8.10
C GLY A 192 -3.50 31.78 9.29
N TYR A 193 -3.89 30.52 9.12
CA TYR A 193 -3.61 29.47 10.08
C TYR A 193 -2.21 28.88 9.79
N GLU A 194 -1.21 29.27 10.58
CA GLU A 194 0.13 28.64 10.61
C GLU A 194 0.25 27.60 11.72
#